data_AF-A0AA35XFG1-F1
#
_entry.id   AF-A0AA35XFG1-F1
#
_cell.length_a   1.000
_cell.length_b   1.000
_cell.length_c   1.000
_cell.angle_alpha   90.00
_cell.angle_beta   90.00
_cell.angle_gamma   90.00
#
_symmetry.space_group_name_H-M   'P 1'
#
loop_
_entity.id
_entity.type
_entity.pdbx_description
1 polymer ?
#
loop_
_entity_poly.entity_id
_entity_poly.type
_entity_poly.pdbx_seq_one_letter_code
_entity_poly.pdbx_strand_id
1 'polypeptide(L)'
;MPGLTHCHCIEDEKRFRCELCGLIYREPVQNIKTGKCFCKSCVSNEDTADYRQDNAVWKEMKCWTVHCEVCGWQGRLEKFESHLCPLKTDVFQENIYLKGRLAVEEQKKFNLLQQMAKLEEKLLVLEVSQRTHAILLW
;
A
#
# COMPACT_ATOMS: atom_id res chain seq x y z
N MET A 1 2.36 -15.28 5.33
CA MET A 1 2.20 -13.81 5.42
C MET A 1 2.49 -13.14 4.09
N PRO A 2 1.68 -12.15 3.68
CA PRO A 2 1.73 -11.65 2.31
C PRO A 2 2.70 -10.48 2.05
N GLY A 3 3.27 -9.84 3.06
CA GLY A 3 4.26 -8.76 2.92
C GLY A 3 5.36 -8.86 3.98
N LEU A 4 6.36 -7.98 3.92
CA LEU A 4 7.44 -7.93 4.90
C LEU A 4 6.98 -7.15 6.15
N THR A 5 7.01 -7.80 7.31
CA THR A 5 6.33 -7.36 8.54
C THR A 5 7.26 -6.94 9.68
N HIS A 6 8.59 -7.00 9.54
CA HIS A 6 9.51 -6.74 10.67
C HIS A 6 10.65 -5.80 10.33
N CYS A 7 10.62 -5.20 9.15
CA CYS A 7 11.65 -4.31 8.68
C CYS A 7 11.10 -2.88 8.61
N HIS A 8 11.65 -2.00 9.43
CA HIS A 8 11.69 -0.59 9.07
C HIS A 8 12.83 -0.40 8.07
N CYS A 9 12.50 0.08 6.88
CA CYS A 9 13.48 0.50 5.90
C CYS A 9 13.81 1.96 6.17
N ILE A 10 15.11 2.27 6.25
CA ILE A 10 15.59 3.63 6.50
C ILE A 10 15.36 4.52 5.26
N GLU A 11 15.16 3.90 4.08
CA GLU A 11 14.99 4.55 2.79
C GLU A 11 13.51 4.56 2.35
N ASP A 12 13.07 5.70 1.85
CA ASP A 12 11.70 6.18 1.54
C ASP A 12 10.61 5.09 1.30
N GLU A 13 10.02 4.60 2.41
CA GLU A 13 9.15 3.42 2.48
C GLU A 13 7.83 3.50 1.71
N LYS A 14 7.30 4.70 1.43
CA LYS A 14 5.90 4.84 0.99
C LYS A 14 5.63 4.26 -0.40
N ARG A 15 6.61 4.34 -1.31
CA ARG A 15 6.47 3.86 -2.69
C ARG A 15 6.52 2.33 -2.81
N PHE A 16 7.05 1.66 -1.78
CA PHE A 16 7.31 0.23 -1.79
C PHE A 16 6.31 -0.58 -0.95
N ARG A 17 5.15 0.02 -0.67
CA ARG A 17 4.06 -0.59 0.09
C ARG A 17 2.96 -1.09 -0.81
N CYS A 18 2.51 -2.31 -0.54
CA CYS A 18 1.39 -2.91 -1.24
C CYS A 18 0.08 -2.22 -0.86
N GLU A 19 -0.66 -1.76 -1.88
CA GLU A 19 -1.98 -1.13 -1.69
C GLU A 19 -3.04 -2.07 -1.09
N LEU A 20 -2.79 -3.38 -1.06
CA LEU A 20 -3.73 -4.38 -0.50
C LEU A 20 -3.48 -4.71 0.96
N CYS A 21 -2.21 -4.87 1.36
CA CYS A 21 -1.84 -5.26 2.73
C CYS A 21 -1.18 -4.14 3.55
N GLY A 22 -0.79 -3.03 2.92
CA GLY A 22 -0.14 -1.89 3.58
C GLY A 22 1.31 -2.12 4.00
N LEU A 23 1.83 -3.33 3.74
CA LEU A 23 3.19 -3.75 4.08
C LEU A 23 4.14 -3.54 2.91
N ILE A 24 5.43 -3.55 3.22
CA ILE A 24 6.49 -3.53 2.21
C ILE A 24 6.38 -4.78 1.32
N TYR A 25 6.58 -4.60 0.00
CA TYR A 25 6.42 -5.68 -0.97
C TYR A 25 7.24 -6.93 -0.58
N ARG A 26 6.60 -8.10 -0.64
CA ARG A 26 7.28 -9.39 -0.72
C ARG A 26 7.06 -9.93 -2.13
N GLU A 27 8.15 -10.18 -2.85
CA GLU A 27 8.11 -10.58 -4.27
C GLU A 27 7.18 -9.64 -5.07
N PRO A 28 7.57 -8.38 -5.31
CA PRO A 28 6.73 -7.38 -5.96
C PRO A 28 6.30 -7.84 -7.35
N VAL A 29 5.02 -7.64 -7.65
CA VAL A 29 4.42 -7.82 -8.96
C VAL A 29 3.76 -6.52 -9.38
N GLN A 30 3.91 -6.14 -10.64
CA GLN A 30 3.33 -4.96 -11.24
C GLN A 30 2.17 -5.36 -12.15
N ASN A 31 1.02 -4.74 -11.96
CA ASN A 31 -0.11 -4.86 -12.88
C ASN A 31 0.20 -4.08 -14.16
N ILE A 32 0.20 -4.76 -15.30
CA ILE A 32 0.62 -4.20 -16.60
C ILE A 32 -0.35 -3.10 -17.07
N LYS A 33 -1.64 -3.21 -16.75
CA LYS A 33 -2.68 -2.26 -17.17
C LYS A 33 -2.66 -0.96 -16.37
N THR A 34 -2.39 -1.05 -15.07
CA THR A 34 -2.48 0.10 -14.15
C THR A 34 -1.12 0.65 -13.73
N GLY A 35 -0.04 -0.09 -13.96
CA GLY A 35 1.32 0.23 -13.49
C GLY A 35 1.53 0.08 -11.98
N LYS A 36 0.49 -0.32 -11.23
CA LYS A 36 0.53 -0.43 -9.77
C LYS A 36 1.25 -1.70 -9.31
N CYS A 37 1.94 -1.61 -8.17
CA CYS A 37 2.70 -2.72 -7.60
C CYS A 37 2.04 -3.32 -6.36
N PHE A 38 2.19 -4.63 -6.19
CA PHE A 38 1.58 -5.42 -5.13
C PHE A 38 2.53 -6.53 -4.69
N CYS A 39 2.28 -7.16 -3.53
CA CYS A 39 2.95 -8.42 -3.20
C CYS A 39 2.37 -9.55 -4.05
N LYS A 40 3.21 -10.47 -4.54
CA LYS A 40 2.78 -11.64 -5.31
C LYS A 40 1.65 -12.42 -4.64
N SER A 41 1.76 -12.64 -3.32
CA SER A 41 0.76 -13.37 -2.53
C SER A 41 -0.52 -12.58 -2.21
N CYS A 42 -0.53 -11.26 -2.43
CA CYS A 42 -1.76 -10.46 -2.27
C CYS A 42 -2.66 -10.54 -3.50
N VAL A 43 -2.10 -10.89 -4.66
CA VAL A 43 -2.83 -10.97 -5.93
C VAL A 43 -3.45 -12.36 -6.04
N SER A 44 -4.70 -12.43 -6.49
CA SER A 44 -5.40 -13.70 -6.71
C SER A 44 -4.72 -14.49 -7.85
N ASN A 45 -4.77 -15.83 -7.80
CA ASN A 45 -4.24 -16.65 -8.88
C ASN A 45 -5.01 -16.46 -10.21
N GLU A 46 -6.28 -16.04 -10.14
CA GLU A 46 -7.16 -15.86 -11.29
C GLU A 46 -6.78 -14.63 -12.14
N ASP A 47 -6.12 -13.63 -11.55
CA ASP A 47 -5.74 -12.39 -12.24
C ASP A 47 -4.30 -12.39 -12.79
N THR A 48 -3.55 -13.48 -12.66
CA THR A 48 -2.09 -13.53 -12.91
C THR A 48 -1.65 -13.14 -14.33
N ALA A 49 -2.52 -13.24 -15.32
CA ALA A 49 -2.20 -12.87 -16.71
C ALA A 49 -1.84 -11.38 -16.88
N ASP A 50 -2.38 -10.51 -16.01
CA ASP A 50 -2.16 -9.07 -16.07
C ASP A 50 -0.99 -8.59 -15.19
N TYR A 51 -0.26 -9.51 -14.53
CA TYR A 51 0.81 -9.16 -13.61
C TYR A 51 2.17 -9.66 -14.10
N ARG A 52 3.15 -8.76 -14.05
CA ARG A 52 4.54 -9.08 -14.31
C ARG A 52 5.33 -8.97 -13.01
N GLN A 53 6.23 -9.91 -12.76
CA GLN A 53 7.15 -9.81 -11.63
C GLN A 53 8.11 -8.63 -11.82
N ASP A 54 8.21 -7.77 -10.82
CA ASP A 54 9.09 -6.60 -10.84
C ASP A 54 10.44 -6.93 -10.21
N ASN A 55 11.27 -7.59 -11.00
CA ASN A 55 12.61 -8.01 -10.57
C ASN A 55 13.55 -6.84 -10.33
N ALA A 56 13.30 -5.66 -10.93
CA ALA A 56 14.13 -4.47 -10.71
C ALA A 56 13.89 -3.93 -9.31
N VAL A 57 12.61 -3.68 -8.97
CA VAL A 57 12.20 -3.26 -7.63
C VAL A 57 12.63 -4.27 -6.58
N TRP A 58 12.48 -5.57 -6.85
CA TRP A 58 12.89 -6.60 -5.89
C TRP A 58 14.40 -6.60 -5.62
N LYS A 59 15.22 -6.43 -6.66
CA LYS A 59 16.68 -6.33 -6.52
C LYS A 59 17.10 -5.08 -5.75
N GLU A 60 16.45 -3.96 -6.02
CA GLU A 60 16.68 -2.71 -5.28
C GLU A 60 16.37 -2.89 -3.80
N MET A 61 15.17 -3.38 -3.48
CA MET A 61 14.72 -3.58 -2.09
C MET A 61 15.64 -4.52 -1.31
N LYS A 62 16.16 -5.58 -1.94
CA LYS A 62 17.09 -6.52 -1.30
C LYS A 62 18.37 -5.88 -0.78
N CYS A 63 18.80 -4.78 -1.40
CA CYS A 63 20.00 -4.05 -1.01
C CYS A 63 19.76 -3.08 0.16
N TRP A 64 18.51 -2.78 0.50
CA TRP A 64 18.18 -1.83 1.54
C TRP A 64 18.65 -2.27 2.91
N THR A 65 19.05 -1.27 3.70
CA THR A 65 19.34 -1.47 5.12
C THR A 65 18.02 -1.46 5.88
N VAL A 66 17.76 -2.55 6.59
CA VAL A 66 16.57 -2.75 7.40
C VAL A 66 16.92 -2.94 8.86
N HIS A 67 16.00 -2.53 9.72
CA HIS A 67 16.09 -2.70 11.16
C HIS A 67 14.97 -3.60 11.66
N CYS A 68 15.33 -4.58 12.51
CA CYS A 68 14.39 -5.41 13.25
C CYS A 68 13.84 -4.62 14.44
N GLU A 69 12.56 -4.28 14.39
CA GLU A 69 11.87 -3.58 15.49
C GLU A 69 11.87 -4.36 16.81
N VAL A 70 12.08 -5.67 16.76
CA VAL A 70 11.95 -6.53 17.94
C VAL A 70 13.26 -6.67 18.70
N CYS A 71 14.37 -6.90 18.00
CA CYS A 71 15.66 -7.24 18.63
C CYS A 71 16.79 -6.26 18.31
N GLY A 72 16.52 -5.19 17.54
CA GLY A 72 17.52 -4.18 17.22
C GLY A 72 18.48 -4.56 16.09
N TRP A 73 18.34 -5.75 15.50
CA TRP A 73 19.22 -6.20 14.42
C TRP A 73 19.15 -5.25 13.22
N GLN A 74 20.30 -4.95 12.62
CA GLN A 74 20.39 -4.14 11.41
C GLN A 74 21.23 -4.85 10.35
N GLY A 75 20.79 -4.76 9.10
CA GLY A 75 21.53 -5.33 7.98
C GLY A 75 20.76 -5.21 6.68
N ARG A 76 21.24 -5.86 5.62
CA ARG A 76 20.53 -5.86 4.33
C ARG A 76 19.26 -6.68 4.39
N LEU A 77 18.22 -6.25 3.68
CA LEU A 77 16.95 -6.98 3.58
C LEU A 77 17.14 -8.43 3.11
N GLU A 78 18.06 -8.68 2.18
CA GLU A 78 18.39 -10.03 1.72
C GLU A 78 18.86 -10.95 2.87
N LYS A 79 19.56 -10.41 3.87
CA LYS A 79 20.01 -11.15 5.05
C LYS A 79 18.98 -11.13 6.19
N PHE A 80 17.92 -10.34 6.05
CA PHE A 80 16.87 -10.24 7.05
C PHE A 80 15.94 -11.47 7.04
N GLU A 81 15.74 -12.11 5.89
CA GLU A 81 14.92 -13.32 5.84
C GLU A 81 15.55 -14.50 6.58
N SER A 82 16.88 -14.57 6.61
CA SER A 82 17.65 -15.54 7.41
C SER A 82 17.88 -15.10 8.86
N HIS A 83 17.48 -13.88 9.22
CA HIS A 83 17.56 -13.40 10.59
C HIS A 83 16.48 -14.07 11.44
N LEU A 84 16.90 -15.02 12.27
CA LEU A 84 16.08 -15.63 13.31
C LEU A 84 16.03 -14.67 14.51
N CYS A 85 15.01 -13.82 14.56
CA CYS A 85 14.75 -13.01 15.74
C CYS A 85 14.15 -13.91 16.85
N PRO A 86 14.82 -14.06 18.00
CA PRO A 86 14.39 -14.97 19.07
C PRO A 86 13.08 -14.55 19.76
N LEU A 87 12.65 -13.31 19.55
CA LEU A 87 11.40 -12.74 20.10
C LEU A 87 10.28 -12.66 19.05
N LYS A 88 10.50 -13.17 17.85
CA LYS A 88 9.52 -13.18 16.77
C LYS A 88 8.45 -14.25 17.02
N THR A 89 7.34 -13.83 17.61
CA THR A 89 6.16 -14.68 17.79
C THR A 89 5.18 -14.47 16.62
N ASP A 90 4.33 -15.48 16.36
CA ASP A 90 3.27 -15.39 15.35
C ASP A 90 2.24 -14.28 15.66
N VAL A 91 2.01 -14.01 16.95
CA VAL A 91 1.14 -12.91 17.42
C VAL A 91 1.69 -11.55 17.04
N PHE A 92 3.02 -11.35 17.16
CA PHE A 92 3.65 -10.09 16.76
C PHE A 92 3.54 -9.85 15.25
N GLN A 93 3.72 -10.93 14.47
CA GLN A 93 3.52 -10.93 13.02
C GLN A 93 2.11 -10.48 12.64
N GLU A 94 1.09 -11.11 13.21
CA GLU A 94 -0.31 -10.82 12.91
C GLU A 94 -0.67 -9.36 13.25
N ASN A 95 -0.22 -8.85 14.40
CA ASN A 95 -0.45 -7.46 14.78
C ASN A 95 0.09 -6.45 13.76
N ILE A 96 1.28 -6.66 13.20
CA ILE A 96 1.83 -5.75 12.20
C ILE A 96 1.06 -5.82 10.89
N TYR A 97 0.66 -7.02 10.47
CA TYR A 97 -0.19 -7.19 9.29
C TYR A 97 -1.53 -6.46 9.46
N LEU A 98 -2.18 -6.62 10.62
CA LEU A 98 -3.45 -5.95 10.92
C LEU A 98 -3.30 -4.42 10.94
N LYS A 99 -2.20 -3.89 11.50
CA LYS A 99 -1.90 -2.44 11.44
C LYS A 99 -1.76 -1.95 9.99
N GLY A 100 -1.04 -2.69 9.14
CA GLY A 100 -0.90 -2.34 7.72
C GLY A 100 -2.24 -2.34 6.98
N ARG A 101 -3.07 -3.35 7.23
CA ARG A 101 -4.43 -3.45 6.70
C ARG A 101 -5.32 -2.29 7.15
N LEU A 102 -5.27 -1.92 8.44
CA LEU A 102 -6.03 -0.81 8.98
C LEU A 102 -5.65 0.51 8.28
N ALA A 103 -4.35 0.77 8.12
CA ALA A 103 -3.84 1.96 7.45
C ALA A 103 -4.32 2.07 5.99
N VAL A 104 -4.40 0.95 5.27
CA VAL A 104 -4.97 0.89 3.91
C VAL A 104 -6.46 1.29 3.91
N GLU A 105 -7.25 0.73 4.82
CA GLU A 105 -8.68 1.03 4.91
C GLU A 105 -8.94 2.49 5.32
N GLU A 106 -8.14 3.04 6.23
CA GLU A 106 -8.18 4.46 6.60
C GLU A 106 -7.86 5.37 5.41
N GLN A 107 -6.83 5.03 4.62
CA GLN A 107 -6.49 5.79 3.41
C GLN A 107 -7.61 5.73 2.36
N LYS A 108 -8.25 4.57 2.17
CA LYS A 108 -9.41 4.44 1.27
C LYS A 108 -10.57 5.31 1.73
N LYS A 109 -10.89 5.29 3.03
CA LYS A 109 -11.92 6.13 3.63
C LYS A 109 -11.63 7.61 3.41
N PHE A 110 -10.38 8.03 3.62
CA PHE A 110 -9.96 9.41 3.37
C PHE A 110 -10.13 9.81 1.90
N ASN A 111 -9.71 8.96 0.96
CA ASN A 111 -9.87 9.21 -0.48
C ASN A 111 -11.35 9.32 -0.88
N LEU A 112 -12.23 8.48 -0.30
CA LEU A 112 -13.68 8.56 -0.52
C LEU A 112 -14.27 9.87 0.00
N LEU A 113 -13.87 10.30 1.20
CA LEU A 113 -14.30 11.60 1.75
C LEU A 113 -13.90 12.77 0.85
N GLN A 114 -12.67 12.74 0.30
CA GLN A 114 -12.24 13.75 -0.67
C GLN A 114 -13.06 13.74 -1.97
N GLN A 115 -13.48 12.55 -2.44
CA GLN A 115 -14.34 12.43 -3.62
C GLN A 115 -15.75 12.96 -3.34
N MET A 116 -16.32 12.67 -2.18
CA MET A 116 -17.62 13.19 -1.76
C MET A 116 -17.60 14.72 -1.70
N ALA A 117 -16.58 15.32 -1.08
CA ALA A 117 -16.44 16.77 -1.02
C ALA A 117 -16.41 17.43 -2.42
N LYS A 118 -15.70 16.82 -3.38
CA LYS A 118 -15.68 17.29 -4.78
C LYS A 118 -17.04 17.17 -5.48
N LEU A 119 -17.81 16.14 -5.15
CA LEU A 119 -19.16 15.97 -5.71
C LEU A 119 -20.14 16.98 -5.14
N GLU A 120 -20.06 17.27 -3.84
CA GLU A 120 -20.86 18.30 -3.16
C GLU A 120 -20.60 19.69 -3.78
N GLU A 121 -19.33 20.04 -4.02
CA GLU A 121 -18.97 21.30 -4.68
C GLU A 121 -19.57 21.41 -6.09
N LYS A 122 -19.49 20.34 -6.90
CA LYS A 122 -20.09 20.32 -8.24
C LYS A 122 -21.62 20.44 -8.20
N LEU A 123 -22.25 19.82 -7.21
CA LEU A 123 -23.70 19.87 -7.04
C LEU A 123 -24.15 21.30 -6.69
N LEU A 124 -23.43 21.97 -5.81
CA LEU A 124 -23.67 23.38 -5.47
C LEU A 124 -23.56 24.30 -6.69
N VAL A 125 -22.52 24.11 -7.53
CA VAL A 125 -22.34 24.89 -8.77
C VAL A 125 -23.51 24.67 -9.74
N LEU A 126 -23.98 23.43 -9.87
CA LEU A 126 -25.14 23.10 -10.72
C LEU A 126 -26.41 23.75 -10.19
N GLU A 127 -26.66 23.72 -8.89
CA GLU A 127 -27.84 24.36 -8.28
C GLU A 127 -27.86 25.86 -8.49
N VAL A 128 -26.70 26.54 -8.32
CA VAL A 128 -26.58 27.97 -8.58
C VAL A 128 -26.82 28.28 -10.06
N SER A 129 -26.24 27.48 -10.97
CA SER A 129 -26.41 27.64 -12.42
C SER A 129 -27.86 27.44 -12.87
N GLN A 130 -28.59 26.47 -12.30
CA GLN A 130 -30.01 26.27 -12.60
C GLN A 130 -30.86 27.44 -12.12
N ARG A 131 -30.60 27.96 -10.91
CA ARG A 131 -31.32 29.11 -10.37
C ARG A 131 -31.08 30.39 -11.19
N THR A 132 -29.85 30.65 -11.62
CA THR A 132 -29.55 31.81 -12.47
C THR A 132 -30.19 31.69 -13.85
N HIS A 133 -30.19 30.51 -14.47
CA HIS A 133 -30.92 30.30 -15.73
C HIS A 133 -32.42 30.51 -15.59
N ALA A 134 -33.03 30.05 -14.48
CA ALA A 134 -34.45 30.25 -14.23
C ALA A 134 -34.83 31.74 -14.09
N ILE A 135 -33.95 32.55 -13.50
CA ILE A 135 -34.13 34.01 -13.38
C ILE A 135 -33.98 34.71 -14.73
N LEU A 136 -33.02 34.29 -15.57
CA LEU A 136 -32.78 34.92 -16.88
C LEU A 136 -33.85 34.62 -17.95
N LEU A 137 -34.73 33.65 -17.70
CA LEU A 137 -35.82 33.25 -18.59
C LEU A 137 -37.19 33.86 -18.18
N TRP A 138 -37.22 34.69 -17.14
CA TRP A 138 -38.37 35.49 -16.68
C TRP A 138 -38.16 36.96 -17.04
#